data_AF-A0A7J8JLX9-F1
#
_entry.id   AF-A0A7J8JLX9-F1
#
_cell.length_a   1.000
_cell.length_b   1.000
_cell.length_c   1.000
_cell.angle_alpha   90.00
_cell.angle_beta   90.00
_cell.angle_gamma   90.00
#
_symmetry.space_group_name_H-M   'P 1'
#
loop_
_entity.id
_entity.type
_entity.pdbx_description
1 polymer ?
#
loop_
_entity_poly.entity_id
_entity_poly.type
_entity_poly.pdbx_seq_one_letter_code
_entity_poly.pdbx_strand_id
1 'polypeptide(L)'
;MADNLQFILGDSLLSDMLDDFSDQLPSPEALKFKILVRNKKIGTLVETRERRNSDKHGQVQEYEEYEEADKEEEENKVKESETLAYLKGYPEKETESKNLARLPLFRKKRCKIVNLLHFIFTSKKVKVALALSDLVIYTKAEKFRSFYYSKLYQQFNETNSIGESEARKLSKFSANDFILHTRKFVTRIYPRATRADSSNFNPQEFWNVGCQMVALNFQTPGLPMDLQNGKFLDNGSSGYILKPQFLRDFETEFNPYEIPQNSNPVTLTIRLISGVQLPPSSHSSSNKADTLVIIEIFGVPYDQMKQQTRVIRRNAFSPRWNETFTFVIQVPELALIRFVVENQNFLTGNEFLGQYTLPVLCMSKGYRHVPLFSKFGQSLEPASLFTYIWYVR
;
A
#
# COMPACT_ATOMS: atom_id res chain seq x y z
N MET A 1 -20.63 -22.42 0.63
CA MET A 1 -20.12 -21.02 0.57
C MET A 1 -20.52 -20.32 -0.72
N ALA A 2 -20.21 -20.89 -1.90
CA ALA A 2 -20.64 -20.31 -3.18
C ALA A 2 -22.16 -20.06 -3.23
N ASP A 3 -22.95 -21.06 -2.84
CA ASP A 3 -24.42 -20.95 -2.78
C ASP A 3 -24.87 -19.81 -1.87
N ASN A 4 -24.26 -19.65 -0.69
CA ASN A 4 -24.55 -18.54 0.22
C ASN A 4 -24.18 -17.19 -0.39
N LEU A 5 -23.04 -17.07 -1.07
CA LEU A 5 -22.64 -15.82 -1.74
C LEU A 5 -23.66 -15.45 -2.81
N GLN A 6 -24.06 -16.40 -3.65
CA GLN A 6 -25.05 -16.16 -4.70
C GLN A 6 -26.42 -15.82 -4.12
N PHE A 7 -26.88 -16.56 -3.11
CA PHE A 7 -28.18 -16.34 -2.47
C PHE A 7 -28.24 -15.00 -1.72
N ILE A 8 -27.21 -14.65 -0.95
CA ILE A 8 -27.21 -13.46 -0.09
C ILE A 8 -26.92 -12.20 -0.91
N LEU A 9 -25.94 -12.25 -1.81
CA LEU A 9 -25.49 -11.06 -2.54
C LEU A 9 -26.27 -10.85 -3.85
N GLY A 10 -26.90 -11.89 -4.39
CA GLY A 10 -27.73 -11.83 -5.60
C GLY A 10 -27.05 -11.06 -6.73
N ASP A 11 -27.75 -10.07 -7.27
CA ASP A 11 -27.28 -9.23 -8.37
C ASP A 11 -26.08 -8.34 -8.02
N SER A 12 -25.79 -8.14 -6.74
CA SER A 12 -24.59 -7.41 -6.32
C SER A 12 -23.33 -8.25 -6.51
N LEU A 13 -23.42 -9.58 -6.54
CA LEU A 13 -22.27 -10.43 -6.81
C LEU A 13 -21.89 -10.38 -8.29
N LEU A 14 -20.64 -10.07 -8.59
CA LEU A 14 -20.12 -10.23 -9.93
C LEU A 14 -19.78 -11.70 -10.18
N SER A 15 -20.61 -12.38 -10.97
CA SER A 15 -20.45 -13.81 -11.28
C SER A 15 -20.02 -14.10 -12.71
N ASP A 16 -19.84 -13.07 -13.55
CA ASP A 16 -19.39 -13.22 -14.95
C ASP A 16 -18.55 -12.01 -15.37
N MET A 17 -17.81 -12.16 -16.47
CA MET A 17 -17.11 -11.05 -17.10
C MET A 17 -18.08 -10.00 -17.64
N LEU A 18 -17.66 -8.74 -17.61
CA LEU A 18 -18.30 -7.68 -18.36
C LEU A 18 -17.80 -7.73 -19.81
N ASP A 19 -18.72 -7.67 -20.78
CA ASP A 19 -18.39 -7.92 -22.20
C ASP A 19 -17.33 -6.94 -22.74
N ASP A 20 -17.33 -5.68 -22.29
CA ASP A 20 -16.34 -4.66 -22.69
C ASP A 20 -14.97 -4.79 -21.99
N PHE A 21 -14.80 -5.77 -21.11
CA PHE A 21 -13.63 -5.94 -20.25
C PHE A 21 -13.11 -7.39 -20.28
N SER A 22 -12.85 -7.90 -21.48
CA SER A 22 -12.33 -9.27 -21.68
C SER A 22 -10.83 -9.40 -21.43
N ASP A 23 -10.07 -8.30 -21.52
CA ASP A 23 -8.60 -8.27 -21.53
C ASP A 23 -7.99 -7.20 -20.61
N GLN A 24 -8.83 -6.48 -19.87
CA GLN A 24 -8.42 -5.41 -18.95
C GLN A 24 -9.31 -5.36 -17.71
N LEU A 25 -8.81 -4.73 -16.64
CA LEU A 25 -9.59 -4.51 -15.43
C LEU A 25 -10.69 -3.47 -15.67
N PRO A 26 -11.93 -3.71 -15.22
CA PRO A 26 -12.96 -2.70 -15.24
C PRO A 26 -12.65 -1.50 -14.34
N SER A 27 -13.21 -0.35 -14.69
CA SER A 27 -13.15 0.84 -13.84
C SER A 27 -14.04 0.69 -12.60
N PRO A 28 -13.80 1.48 -11.53
CA PRO A 28 -14.72 1.52 -10.39
C PRO A 28 -16.16 1.85 -10.77
N GLU A 29 -16.38 2.70 -11.78
CA GLU A 29 -17.73 3.03 -12.26
C GLU A 29 -18.39 1.84 -12.98
N ALA A 30 -17.63 1.07 -13.77
CA ALA A 30 -18.14 -0.14 -14.43
C ALA A 30 -18.49 -1.25 -13.41
N LEU A 31 -17.87 -1.24 -12.23
CA LEU A 31 -18.12 -2.18 -11.12
C LEU A 31 -18.99 -1.59 -10.02
N LYS A 32 -19.67 -0.47 -10.28
CA LYS A 32 -20.50 0.18 -9.27
C LYS A 32 -21.58 -0.78 -8.76
N PHE A 33 -21.71 -0.82 -7.43
CA PHE A 33 -22.61 -1.73 -6.71
C PHE A 33 -22.30 -3.23 -6.91
N LYS A 34 -21.12 -3.59 -7.42
CA LYS A 34 -20.68 -4.98 -7.54
C LYS A 34 -19.72 -5.38 -6.42
N ILE A 35 -19.84 -6.63 -5.99
CA ILE A 35 -19.00 -7.31 -5.02
C ILE A 35 -18.23 -8.39 -5.77
N LEU A 36 -16.90 -8.35 -5.66
CA LEU A 36 -16.00 -9.27 -6.33
C LEU A 36 -15.47 -10.30 -5.33
N VAL A 37 -15.31 -11.54 -5.78
CA VAL A 37 -14.68 -12.60 -4.99
C VAL A 37 -13.20 -12.72 -5.36
N ARG A 38 -12.33 -12.46 -4.39
CA ARG A 38 -10.90 -12.73 -4.52
C ARG A 38 -10.57 -14.10 -3.95
N ASN A 39 -10.19 -15.05 -4.81
CA ASN A 39 -9.73 -16.38 -4.39
C ASN A 39 -8.87 -17.04 -5.48
N LYS A 40 -8.38 -18.25 -5.22
CA LYS A 40 -7.79 -19.13 -6.23
C LYS A 40 -8.84 -19.47 -7.29
N LYS A 41 -8.39 -19.56 -8.54
CA LYS A 41 -9.23 -19.86 -9.70
C LYS A 41 -8.68 -21.06 -10.47
N ILE A 42 -9.56 -21.99 -10.77
CA ILE A 42 -9.35 -23.12 -11.66
C ILE A 42 -9.72 -22.72 -13.09
N GLY A 43 -8.77 -22.90 -14.00
CA GLY A 43 -8.99 -22.65 -15.42
C GLY A 43 -9.04 -21.17 -15.81
N THR A 44 -9.35 -20.93 -17.07
CA THR A 44 -9.46 -19.59 -17.65
C THR A 44 -10.85 -18.97 -17.43
N LEU A 45 -10.99 -17.66 -17.70
CA LEU A 45 -12.31 -17.02 -17.65
C LEU A 45 -13.26 -17.56 -18.74
N VAL A 46 -12.72 -17.95 -19.90
CA VAL A 46 -13.48 -18.58 -21.00
C VAL A 46 -14.05 -19.92 -20.54
N GLU A 47 -13.21 -20.78 -19.95
CA GLU A 47 -13.67 -22.07 -19.40
C GLU A 47 -14.72 -21.90 -18.31
N THR A 48 -14.59 -20.89 -17.44
CA THR A 48 -15.63 -20.57 -16.45
C THR A 48 -16.97 -20.20 -17.12
N ARG A 49 -16.93 -19.41 -18.21
CA ARG A 49 -18.14 -19.02 -18.97
C ARG A 49 -18.78 -20.22 -19.66
N GLU A 50 -17.98 -21.11 -20.26
CA GLU A 50 -18.45 -22.36 -20.88
C GLU A 50 -19.14 -23.29 -19.87
N ARG A 51 -18.64 -23.33 -18.64
CA ARG A 51 -19.22 -24.15 -17.56
C ARG A 51 -20.39 -23.49 -16.84
N ARG A 52 -20.88 -22.30 -17.22
CA ARG A 52 -21.83 -21.52 -16.40
C ARG A 52 -23.10 -22.30 -15.99
N ASN A 53 -23.64 -23.11 -16.90
CA ASN A 53 -24.88 -23.88 -16.69
C ASN A 53 -24.63 -25.34 -16.30
N SER A 54 -23.40 -25.73 -16.00
CA SER A 54 -23.12 -27.08 -15.49
C SER A 54 -23.41 -27.15 -14.00
N ASP A 55 -23.88 -28.31 -13.52
CA ASP A 55 -23.84 -28.59 -12.08
C ASP A 55 -22.37 -28.70 -11.63
N LYS A 56 -22.06 -28.06 -10.51
CA LYS A 56 -20.71 -27.95 -9.91
C LYS A 56 -20.73 -28.36 -8.44
N HIS A 57 -21.89 -28.76 -7.92
CA HIS A 57 -22.02 -29.08 -6.51
C HIS A 57 -21.14 -30.28 -6.16
N GLY A 58 -20.34 -30.14 -5.10
CA GLY A 58 -19.36 -31.17 -4.69
C GLY A 58 -18.13 -31.33 -5.60
N GLN A 59 -18.02 -30.58 -6.72
CA GLN A 59 -16.87 -30.70 -7.62
C GLN A 59 -15.65 -29.92 -7.11
N VAL A 60 -14.50 -30.59 -7.12
CA VAL A 60 -13.23 -30.07 -6.62
C VAL A 60 -12.14 -30.39 -7.65
N GLN A 61 -11.26 -29.43 -7.91
CA GLN A 61 -10.09 -29.62 -8.77
C GLN A 61 -8.80 -29.23 -8.04
N GLU A 62 -7.68 -29.80 -8.50
CA GLU A 62 -6.36 -29.46 -7.98
C GLU A 62 -5.88 -28.14 -8.61
N TYR A 63 -5.44 -27.23 -7.75
CA TYR A 63 -4.75 -26.00 -8.11
C TYR A 63 -3.30 -26.12 -7.69
N GLU A 64 -2.38 -25.87 -8.62
CA GLU A 64 -0.96 -25.77 -8.30
C GLU A 64 -0.66 -24.39 -7.72
N GLU A 65 -0.37 -24.37 -6.43
CA GLU A 65 0.11 -23.19 -5.72
C GLU A 65 1.63 -23.27 -5.58
N TYR A 66 2.31 -22.18 -5.86
CA TYR A 66 3.76 -22.09 -5.67
C TYR A 66 4.02 -21.55 -4.26
N GLU A 67 4.82 -22.22 -3.45
CA GLU A 67 5.27 -21.75 -2.13
C GLU A 67 6.71 -21.22 -2.20
N GLU A 68 7.07 -20.26 -1.34
CA GLU A 68 8.45 -19.78 -1.23
C GLU A 68 9.15 -20.84 -0.38
N ALA A 69 10.34 -21.30 -0.78
CA ALA A 69 11.16 -22.09 0.12
C ALA A 69 11.43 -21.29 1.41
N ASP A 70 11.42 -21.95 2.57
CA ASP A 70 11.60 -21.29 3.87
C ASP A 70 12.90 -20.46 3.89
N LYS A 71 12.77 -19.15 4.18
CA LYS A 71 13.88 -18.17 4.20
C LYS A 71 14.98 -18.52 5.22
N GLU A 72 14.71 -19.42 6.17
CA GLU A 72 15.72 -19.94 7.11
C GLU A 72 16.69 -20.95 6.47
N GLU A 73 16.28 -21.68 5.42
CA GLU A 73 17.21 -22.51 4.65
C GLU A 73 18.08 -21.69 3.69
N GLU A 74 17.62 -20.52 3.24
CA GLU A 74 18.37 -19.64 2.33
C GLU A 74 19.63 -19.06 2.99
N GLU A 75 19.56 -18.58 4.23
CA GLU A 75 20.75 -18.03 4.91
C GLU A 75 21.85 -19.08 5.11
N ASN A 76 21.49 -20.36 5.25
CA ASN A 76 22.46 -21.45 5.41
C ASN A 76 22.99 -21.96 4.06
N LYS A 77 22.14 -22.07 3.02
CA LYS A 77 22.55 -22.58 1.70
C LYS A 77 23.29 -21.54 0.84
N VAL A 78 22.97 -20.25 0.99
CA VAL A 78 23.72 -19.16 0.32
C VAL A 78 25.16 -19.11 0.86
N LYS A 79 25.35 -19.23 2.18
CA LYS A 79 26.68 -19.33 2.81
C LYS A 79 27.47 -20.56 2.35
N GLU A 80 26.84 -21.72 2.18
CA GLU A 80 27.50 -22.91 1.61
C GLU A 80 27.93 -22.70 0.14
N SER A 81 27.10 -22.03 -0.66
CA SER A 81 27.39 -21.77 -2.08
C SER A 81 28.50 -20.73 -2.30
N GLU A 82 28.56 -19.69 -1.46
CA GLU A 82 29.63 -18.69 -1.47
C GLU A 82 30.98 -19.28 -1.01
N THR A 83 30.94 -20.21 -0.04
CA THR A 83 32.14 -20.92 0.44
C THR A 83 32.73 -21.85 -0.63
N LEU A 84 31.88 -22.49 -1.45
CA LEU A 84 32.29 -23.35 -2.57
C LEU A 84 32.82 -22.55 -3.78
N ALA A 85 32.36 -21.32 -3.98
CA ALA A 85 32.86 -20.43 -5.03
C ALA A 85 34.25 -19.86 -4.68
N TYR A 86 34.54 -19.64 -3.40
CA TYR A 86 35.84 -19.14 -2.94
C TYR A 86 36.97 -20.18 -3.01
N LEU A 87 36.65 -21.47 -3.02
CA LEU A 87 37.64 -22.56 -3.06
C LEU A 87 38.09 -23.00 -4.46
N LYS A 88 37.50 -22.46 -5.54
CA LYS A 88 37.79 -22.87 -6.93
C LYS A 88 38.49 -21.82 -7.81
N GLY A 89 39.01 -20.74 -7.22
CA GLY A 89 39.63 -19.64 -7.97
C GLY A 89 41.09 -19.38 -7.66
N TYR A 90 42.00 -20.22 -8.16
CA TYR A 90 43.40 -19.83 -8.40
C TYR A 90 43.78 -20.22 -9.84
N PRO A 91 44.34 -19.30 -10.65
CA PRO A 91 44.79 -19.63 -12.01
C PRO A 91 46.27 -20.04 -12.00
N GLU A 92 46.59 -21.20 -12.58
CA GLU A 92 47.95 -21.49 -13.07
C GLU A 92 48.04 -21.20 -14.58
N LYS A 93 49.20 -20.68 -14.98
CA LYS A 93 49.51 -20.00 -16.24
C LYS A 93 49.63 -20.92 -17.47
N GLU A 94 49.24 -20.34 -18.60
CA GLU A 94 49.77 -20.41 -19.97
C GLU A 94 50.49 -21.68 -20.50
N THR A 95 50.03 -22.20 -21.65
CA THR A 95 50.72 -22.01 -22.96
C THR A 95 49.94 -22.60 -24.14
N GLU A 96 50.22 -22.04 -25.32
CA GLU A 96 49.54 -22.12 -26.63
C GLU A 96 49.59 -23.48 -27.35
N SER A 97 48.59 -23.78 -28.19
CA SER A 97 48.75 -23.88 -29.67
C SER A 97 47.65 -24.65 -30.41
N LYS A 98 47.10 -23.98 -31.44
CA LYS A 98 46.75 -24.43 -32.82
C LYS A 98 45.70 -25.52 -33.12
N ASN A 99 44.75 -25.09 -33.97
CA ASN A 99 44.22 -25.71 -35.21
C ASN A 99 42.77 -26.27 -35.28
N LEU A 100 42.07 -25.66 -36.25
CA LEU A 100 41.07 -26.15 -37.22
C LEU A 100 39.72 -26.78 -36.79
N ALA A 101 38.68 -26.01 -37.14
CA ALA A 101 37.47 -26.38 -37.89
C ALA A 101 36.57 -27.54 -37.39
N ARG A 102 35.36 -27.18 -36.95
CA ARG A 102 34.05 -27.53 -37.56
C ARG A 102 32.92 -27.02 -36.66
N LEU A 103 31.98 -26.26 -37.22
CA LEU A 103 30.68 -26.02 -36.56
C LEU A 103 29.96 -27.35 -36.35
N PRO A 104 29.25 -27.53 -35.22
CA PRO A 104 27.81 -27.64 -35.34
C PRO A 104 27.00 -26.91 -34.26
N LEU A 105 25.89 -26.33 -34.72
CA LEU A 105 24.61 -26.11 -34.03
C LEU A 105 24.64 -25.63 -32.56
N PHE A 106 24.54 -24.30 -32.39
CA PHE A 106 24.07 -23.68 -31.15
C PHE A 106 22.59 -23.98 -30.92
N ARG A 107 22.29 -25.09 -30.24
CA ARG A 107 21.02 -25.31 -29.55
C ARG A 107 21.27 -25.20 -28.04
N LYS A 108 20.40 -24.43 -27.36
CA LYS A 108 20.22 -24.32 -25.89
C LYS A 108 21.12 -23.33 -25.12
N LYS A 109 20.79 -22.03 -25.21
CA LYS A 109 21.04 -21.04 -24.14
C LYS A 109 19.75 -20.57 -23.42
N ARG A 110 18.61 -21.23 -23.68
CA ARG A 110 17.30 -20.86 -23.12
C ARG A 110 16.90 -21.64 -21.83
N CYS A 111 17.72 -22.60 -21.37
CA CYS A 111 17.35 -23.54 -20.30
C CYS A 111 17.94 -23.26 -18.90
N LYS A 112 18.78 -22.23 -18.69
CA LYS A 112 19.36 -22.00 -17.34
C LYS A 112 18.50 -21.11 -16.43
N ILE A 113 17.79 -20.11 -16.98
CA ILE A 113 16.97 -19.18 -16.18
C ILE A 113 15.66 -19.83 -15.72
N VAL A 114 15.05 -20.67 -16.56
CA VAL A 114 13.79 -21.37 -16.22
C VAL A 114 14.01 -22.35 -15.07
N ASN A 115 15.17 -23.02 -15.04
CA ASN A 115 15.51 -23.95 -13.96
C ASN A 115 15.86 -23.23 -12.65
N LEU A 116 16.38 -22.00 -12.68
CA LEU A 116 16.65 -21.23 -11.46
C LEU A 116 15.35 -20.75 -10.80
N LEU A 117 14.37 -20.28 -11.59
CA LEU A 117 13.04 -19.92 -11.11
C LEU A 117 12.25 -21.13 -10.56
N HIS A 118 12.48 -22.33 -11.13
CA HIS A 118 11.91 -23.58 -10.61
C HIS A 118 12.56 -24.03 -9.30
N PHE A 119 13.79 -23.60 -9.00
CA PHE A 119 14.51 -24.01 -7.79
C PHE A 119 14.11 -23.22 -6.54
N ILE A 120 13.50 -22.04 -6.70
CA ILE A 120 13.13 -21.13 -5.61
C ILE A 120 11.70 -21.39 -5.09
N PHE A 121 10.84 -21.95 -5.93
CA PHE A 121 9.43 -22.18 -5.59
C PHE A 121 9.07 -23.65 -5.65
N THR A 122 8.64 -24.22 -4.52
CA THR A 122 8.04 -25.57 -4.48
C THR A 122 6.58 -25.48 -4.91
N SER A 123 6.07 -26.44 -5.67
CA SER A 123 4.64 -26.49 -6.01
C SER A 123 3.89 -27.40 -5.02
N LYS A 124 2.81 -26.87 -4.47
CA LYS A 124 1.88 -27.60 -3.63
C LYS A 124 0.53 -27.66 -4.31
N LYS A 125 -0.06 -28.85 -4.34
CA LYS A 125 -1.41 -29.05 -4.87
C LYS A 125 -2.42 -28.77 -3.77
N VAL A 126 -3.34 -27.85 -4.04
CA VAL A 126 -4.44 -27.51 -3.14
C VAL A 126 -5.76 -27.79 -3.84
N LYS A 127 -6.72 -28.33 -3.11
CA LYS A 127 -8.06 -28.62 -3.60
C LYS A 127 -8.93 -27.36 -3.55
N VAL A 128 -9.51 -26.96 -4.68
CA VAL A 128 -10.41 -25.80 -4.80
C VAL A 128 -11.77 -26.26 -5.30
N ALA A 129 -12.83 -25.84 -4.61
CA ALA A 129 -14.20 -26.10 -5.04
C ALA A 129 -14.53 -25.31 -6.30
N LEU A 130 -15.01 -25.99 -7.34
CA LEU A 130 -15.23 -25.40 -8.66
C LEU A 130 -16.29 -24.28 -8.61
N ALA A 131 -17.36 -24.48 -7.83
CA ALA A 131 -18.41 -23.48 -7.63
C ALA A 131 -17.88 -22.15 -7.05
N LEU A 132 -16.89 -22.18 -6.15
CA LEU A 132 -16.29 -20.95 -5.59
C LEU A 132 -15.26 -20.33 -6.54
N SER A 133 -14.50 -21.17 -7.25
CA SER A 133 -13.54 -20.76 -8.27
C SER A 133 -14.22 -19.98 -9.41
N ASP A 134 -15.40 -20.40 -9.83
CA ASP A 134 -16.12 -19.75 -10.93
C ASP A 134 -16.69 -18.37 -10.55
N LEU A 135 -16.79 -18.05 -9.27
CA LEU A 135 -17.09 -16.68 -8.79
C LEU A 135 -15.89 -15.73 -8.87
N VAL A 136 -14.70 -16.24 -9.16
CA VAL A 136 -13.47 -15.43 -9.27
C VAL A 136 -13.32 -14.97 -10.71
N ILE A 137 -13.56 -13.67 -10.94
CA ILE A 137 -13.51 -13.04 -12.27
C ILE A 137 -12.24 -12.18 -12.41
N TYR A 138 -12.28 -10.92 -11.94
CA TYR A 138 -11.20 -9.94 -12.10
C TYR A 138 -10.17 -9.93 -10.97
N THR A 139 -10.35 -10.78 -9.96
CA THR A 139 -9.52 -10.82 -8.75
C THR A 139 -8.98 -12.21 -8.43
N LYS A 140 -8.43 -12.90 -9.44
CA LYS A 140 -7.70 -14.16 -9.19
C LYS A 140 -6.54 -13.88 -8.24
N ALA A 141 -6.44 -14.67 -7.17
CA ALA A 141 -5.31 -14.58 -6.26
C ALA A 141 -4.11 -15.31 -6.89
N GLU A 142 -3.08 -14.55 -7.28
CA GLU A 142 -1.84 -15.07 -7.85
C GLU A 142 -0.67 -14.72 -6.93
N LYS A 143 0.25 -15.67 -6.74
CA LYS A 143 1.41 -15.42 -5.90
C LYS A 143 2.40 -14.50 -6.59
N PHE A 144 2.90 -13.50 -5.86
CA PHE A 144 4.01 -12.70 -6.33
C PHE A 144 5.29 -13.54 -6.33
N ARG A 145 6.02 -13.56 -7.46
CA ARG A 145 7.31 -14.26 -7.60
C ARG A 145 8.45 -13.28 -7.80
N SER A 146 8.28 -12.36 -8.75
CA SER A 146 9.18 -11.25 -9.03
C SER A 146 8.50 -10.29 -10.00
N PHE A 147 8.97 -9.05 -10.06
CA PHE A 147 8.48 -8.07 -11.05
C PHE A 147 8.71 -8.56 -12.49
N TYR A 148 9.85 -9.22 -12.74
CA TYR A 148 10.15 -9.81 -14.05
C TYR A 148 9.13 -10.89 -14.45
N TYR A 149 8.77 -11.78 -13.52
CA TYR A 149 7.75 -12.80 -13.77
C TYR A 149 6.39 -12.16 -14.06
N SER A 150 5.97 -11.22 -13.21
CA SER A 150 4.70 -10.52 -13.39
C SER A 150 4.62 -9.78 -14.73
N LYS A 151 5.70 -9.12 -15.15
CA LYS A 151 5.77 -8.40 -16.43
C LYS A 151 5.51 -9.31 -17.64
N LEU A 152 6.02 -10.55 -17.60
CA LEU A 152 5.95 -11.49 -18.71
C LEU A 152 4.71 -12.39 -18.69
N TYR A 153 4.25 -12.79 -17.51
CA TYR A 153 3.32 -13.92 -17.38
C TYR A 153 2.03 -13.60 -16.63
N GLN A 154 2.01 -12.57 -15.77
CA GLN A 154 0.82 -12.26 -14.97
C GLN A 154 -0.28 -11.66 -15.85
N GLN A 155 -1.49 -12.18 -15.65
CA GLN A 155 -2.69 -11.80 -16.39
C GLN A 155 -3.38 -10.60 -15.75
N PHE A 156 -4.15 -9.84 -16.54
CA PHE A 156 -4.79 -8.61 -16.07
C PHE A 156 -5.74 -8.82 -14.90
N ASN A 157 -6.36 -10.00 -14.80
CA ASN A 157 -7.31 -10.37 -13.75
C ASN A 157 -6.64 -11.02 -12.53
N GLU A 158 -5.30 -11.02 -12.46
CA GLU A 158 -4.52 -11.57 -11.36
C GLU A 158 -4.05 -10.48 -10.40
N THR A 159 -4.24 -10.75 -9.11
CA THR A 159 -3.91 -9.85 -8.00
C THR A 159 -2.90 -10.51 -7.07
N ASN A 160 -1.91 -9.75 -6.63
CA ASN A 160 -0.88 -10.27 -5.72
C ASN A 160 -1.15 -9.89 -4.27
N SER A 161 -0.62 -10.70 -3.36
CA SER A 161 -0.47 -10.35 -1.94
C SER A 161 1.02 -10.37 -1.60
N ILE A 162 1.54 -9.29 -1.01
CA ILE A 162 2.93 -9.19 -0.56
C ILE A 162 2.93 -8.77 0.92
N GLY A 163 3.67 -9.49 1.76
CA GLY A 163 3.76 -9.15 3.18
C GLY A 163 4.55 -7.85 3.41
N GLU A 164 4.22 -7.08 4.45
CA GLU A 164 4.80 -5.75 4.71
C GLU A 164 6.35 -5.73 4.68
N SER A 165 7.00 -6.79 5.19
CA SER A 165 8.47 -6.85 5.29
C SER A 165 9.13 -6.96 3.92
N GLU A 166 8.55 -7.79 3.06
CA GLU A 166 9.03 -7.99 1.68
C GLU A 166 8.70 -6.78 0.83
N ALA A 167 7.46 -6.28 0.92
CA ALA A 167 7.03 -5.09 0.20
C ALA A 167 7.92 -3.87 0.53
N ARG A 168 8.35 -3.72 1.78
CA ARG A 168 9.26 -2.64 2.20
C ARG A 168 10.69 -2.81 1.67
N LYS A 169 11.16 -4.04 1.48
CA LYS A 169 12.44 -4.30 0.80
C LYS A 169 12.31 -3.93 -0.68
N LEU A 170 11.27 -4.41 -1.34
CA LEU A 170 11.00 -4.13 -2.76
C LEU A 170 10.81 -2.63 -3.02
N SER A 171 10.10 -1.91 -2.13
CA SER A 171 9.91 -0.46 -2.28
C SER A 171 11.24 0.28 -2.25
N LYS A 172 12.18 -0.11 -1.38
CA LYS A 172 13.48 0.56 -1.24
C LYS A 172 14.45 0.24 -2.39
N PHE A 173 14.52 -1.02 -2.80
CA PHE A 173 15.56 -1.48 -3.73
C PHE A 173 15.07 -1.63 -5.18
N SER A 174 13.77 -1.60 -5.41
CA SER A 174 13.16 -1.84 -6.72
C SER A 174 11.91 -0.96 -6.92
N ALA A 175 11.98 0.30 -6.47
CA ALA A 175 10.83 1.21 -6.44
C ALA A 175 10.18 1.37 -7.82
N ASN A 176 10.99 1.59 -8.87
CA ASN A 176 10.49 1.82 -10.22
C ASN A 176 9.78 0.56 -10.76
N ASP A 177 10.40 -0.63 -10.65
CA ASP A 177 9.75 -1.89 -11.03
C ASP A 177 8.44 -2.11 -10.27
N PHE A 178 8.39 -1.72 -8.99
CA PHE A 178 7.18 -1.84 -8.19
C PHE A 178 6.08 -0.88 -8.68
N ILE A 179 6.42 0.37 -9.01
CA ILE A 179 5.48 1.33 -9.60
C ILE A 179 4.94 0.83 -10.95
N LEU A 180 5.83 0.33 -11.82
CA LEU A 180 5.44 -0.26 -13.10
C LEU A 180 4.52 -1.47 -12.91
N HIS A 181 4.78 -2.29 -11.91
CA HIS A 181 3.92 -3.42 -11.53
C HIS A 181 2.54 -2.96 -11.05
N THR A 182 2.47 -2.04 -10.09
CA THR A 182 1.21 -1.54 -9.51
C THR A 182 0.42 -0.64 -10.47
N ARG A 183 1.00 -0.22 -11.61
CA ARG A 183 0.22 0.35 -12.71
C ARG A 183 -0.73 -0.67 -13.32
N LYS A 184 -0.24 -1.89 -13.54
CA LYS A 184 -0.94 -2.93 -14.30
C LYS A 184 -1.73 -3.91 -13.43
N PHE A 185 -1.22 -4.22 -12.24
CA PHE A 185 -1.79 -5.23 -11.37
C PHE A 185 -2.21 -4.64 -10.02
N VAL A 186 -3.31 -5.14 -9.49
CA VAL A 186 -3.74 -4.78 -8.13
C VAL A 186 -2.91 -5.58 -7.14
N THR A 187 -2.19 -4.86 -6.27
CA THR A 187 -1.30 -5.45 -5.27
C THR A 187 -1.82 -5.17 -3.87
N ARG A 188 -2.03 -6.24 -3.10
CA ARG A 188 -2.41 -6.20 -1.70
C ARG A 188 -1.16 -6.26 -0.81
N ILE A 189 -0.99 -5.26 0.04
CA ILE A 189 -0.01 -5.29 1.13
C ILE A 189 -0.73 -5.67 2.42
N TYR A 190 -0.12 -6.50 3.26
CA TYR A 190 -0.75 -6.92 4.50
C TYR A 190 0.23 -7.02 5.67
N PRO A 191 -0.29 -6.88 6.92
CA PRO A 191 0.55 -6.89 8.11
C PRO A 191 1.24 -8.25 8.28
N ARG A 192 2.46 -8.23 8.81
CA ARG A 192 3.18 -9.46 9.18
C ARG A 192 2.45 -10.22 10.29
N ALA A 193 2.51 -11.55 10.26
CA ALA A 193 1.87 -12.42 11.25
C ALA A 193 2.36 -12.17 12.70
N THR A 194 3.58 -11.67 12.87
CA THR A 194 4.14 -11.34 14.20
C THR A 194 3.48 -10.14 14.88
N ARG A 195 2.61 -9.39 14.19
CA ARG A 195 1.76 -8.34 14.80
C ARG A 195 0.54 -8.98 15.46
N ALA A 196 0.80 -9.83 16.46
CA ALA A 196 -0.26 -10.52 17.21
C ALA A 196 -1.17 -9.54 17.96
N ASP A 197 -0.66 -8.35 18.28
CA ASP A 197 -1.39 -7.23 18.87
C ASP A 197 -2.27 -6.45 17.86
N SER A 198 -2.32 -6.90 16.60
CA SER A 198 -2.99 -6.20 15.50
C SER A 198 -2.45 -4.78 15.25
N SER A 199 -1.21 -4.48 15.64
CA SER A 199 -0.58 -3.20 15.29
C SER A 199 -0.56 -2.98 13.77
N ASN A 200 -0.51 -1.72 13.35
CA ASN A 200 -0.46 -1.35 11.94
C ASN A 200 0.95 -0.89 11.53
N PHE A 201 1.31 -1.12 10.27
CA PHE A 201 2.47 -0.50 9.63
C PHE A 201 2.10 0.87 9.05
N ASN A 202 3.08 1.67 8.62
CA ASN A 202 2.81 2.96 7.97
C ASN A 202 2.33 2.74 6.52
N PRO A 203 1.07 3.04 6.16
CA PRO A 203 0.57 2.76 4.81
C PRO A 203 1.18 3.67 3.74
N GLN A 204 1.68 4.86 4.12
CA GLN A 204 2.23 5.85 3.19
C GLN A 204 3.40 5.30 2.37
N GLU A 205 4.24 4.44 2.97
CA GLU A 205 5.41 3.87 2.28
C GLU A 205 5.01 3.03 1.05
N PHE A 206 3.82 2.43 1.07
CA PHE A 206 3.31 1.60 -0.03
C PHE A 206 2.47 2.40 -1.02
N TRP A 207 1.77 3.44 -0.56
CA TRP A 207 1.11 4.39 -1.47
C TRP A 207 2.13 5.15 -2.33
N ASN A 208 3.32 5.44 -1.79
CA ASN A 208 4.41 6.08 -2.53
C ASN A 208 4.88 5.29 -3.76
N VAL A 209 4.69 3.95 -3.76
CA VAL A 209 5.01 3.06 -4.89
C VAL A 209 3.75 2.55 -5.62
N GLY A 210 2.60 3.17 -5.37
CA GLY A 210 1.36 2.93 -6.10
C GLY A 210 0.58 1.68 -5.69
N CYS A 211 0.93 1.01 -4.60
CA CYS A 211 0.14 -0.10 -4.05
C CYS A 211 -1.27 0.38 -3.69
N GLN A 212 -2.29 -0.34 -4.17
CA GLN A 212 -3.70 0.08 -4.07
C GLN A 212 -4.38 -0.52 -2.85
N MET A 213 -4.17 -1.81 -2.58
CA MET A 213 -4.83 -2.54 -1.50
C MET A 213 -3.91 -2.64 -0.27
N VAL A 214 -3.65 -1.52 0.38
CA VAL A 214 -2.81 -1.48 1.59
C VAL A 214 -3.66 -1.83 2.81
N ALA A 215 -3.71 -3.11 3.17
CA ALA A 215 -4.60 -3.62 4.21
C ALA A 215 -4.08 -3.30 5.61
N LEU A 216 -4.93 -2.65 6.41
CA LEU A 216 -4.70 -2.32 7.81
C LEU A 216 -5.71 -3.03 8.71
N ASN A 217 -5.35 -3.18 9.98
CA ASN A 217 -6.22 -3.63 11.06
C ASN A 217 -7.08 -2.44 11.51
N PHE A 218 -8.30 -2.33 10.98
CA PHE A 218 -9.22 -1.20 11.25
C PHE A 218 -9.62 -1.08 12.72
N GLN A 219 -9.60 -2.18 13.47
CA GLN A 219 -9.88 -2.22 14.90
C GLN A 219 -8.80 -1.53 15.75
N THR A 220 -7.62 -1.29 15.18
CA THR A 220 -6.46 -0.75 15.91
C THR A 220 -6.29 0.73 15.61
N PRO A 221 -6.67 1.63 16.54
CA PRO A 221 -6.51 3.06 16.36
C PRO A 221 -5.04 3.48 16.32
N GLY A 222 -4.79 4.71 15.86
CA GLY A 222 -3.47 5.33 15.85
C GLY A 222 -3.08 5.88 14.49
N LEU A 223 -1.83 6.35 14.39
CA LEU A 223 -1.34 7.08 13.21
C LEU A 223 -1.64 6.39 11.86
N PRO A 224 -1.40 5.08 11.66
CA PRO A 224 -1.76 4.43 10.39
C PRO A 224 -3.24 4.56 10.01
N MET A 225 -4.14 4.44 10.98
CA MET A 225 -5.57 4.60 10.76
C MET A 225 -5.98 6.07 10.59
N ASP A 226 -5.29 7.00 11.26
CA ASP A 226 -5.47 8.44 11.02
C ASP A 226 -5.14 8.79 9.56
N LEU A 227 -4.01 8.28 9.04
CA LEU A 227 -3.60 8.47 7.64
C LEU A 227 -4.59 7.82 6.67
N GLN A 228 -5.02 6.58 6.94
CA GLN A 228 -6.04 5.88 6.15
C GLN A 228 -7.34 6.67 6.08
N ASN A 229 -7.90 7.01 7.24
CA ASN A 229 -9.17 7.72 7.30
C ASN A 229 -9.05 9.09 6.61
N GLY A 230 -7.99 9.85 6.90
CA GLY A 230 -7.77 11.16 6.30
C GLY A 230 -7.57 11.13 4.78
N LYS A 231 -6.77 10.18 4.27
CA LYS A 231 -6.57 10.00 2.83
C LYS A 231 -7.89 9.73 2.12
N PHE A 232 -8.70 8.82 2.65
CA PHE A 232 -9.94 8.36 2.04
C PHE A 232 -11.17 9.24 2.32
N LEU A 233 -11.00 10.41 2.96
CA LEU A 233 -12.01 11.48 2.90
C LEU A 233 -12.09 12.12 1.50
N ASP A 234 -10.99 12.06 0.75
CA ASP A 234 -10.96 12.55 -0.63
C ASP A 234 -11.90 11.75 -1.55
N ASN A 235 -12.25 12.34 -2.68
CA ASN A 235 -13.14 11.77 -3.68
C ASN A 235 -14.49 11.31 -3.09
N GLY A 236 -15.08 12.16 -2.23
CA GLY A 236 -16.41 11.95 -1.65
C GLY A 236 -16.52 10.72 -0.76
N SER A 237 -15.42 10.30 -0.12
CA SER A 237 -15.38 9.10 0.73
C SER A 237 -15.80 7.81 0.01
N SER A 238 -15.58 7.73 -1.31
CA SER A 238 -15.97 6.58 -2.13
C SER A 238 -15.15 5.30 -1.87
N GLY A 239 -14.01 5.43 -1.17
CA GLY A 239 -13.04 4.34 -0.99
C GLY A 239 -12.09 4.13 -2.18
N TYR A 240 -12.23 4.92 -3.26
CA TYR A 240 -11.34 4.87 -4.43
C TYR A 240 -10.75 6.26 -4.69
N ILE A 241 -9.43 6.34 -4.85
CA ILE A 241 -8.72 7.58 -5.17
C ILE A 241 -7.83 7.32 -6.38
N LEU A 242 -7.94 8.17 -7.40
CA LEU A 242 -7.10 8.06 -8.58
C LEU A 242 -5.64 8.33 -8.22
N LYS A 243 -4.74 7.42 -8.61
CA LYS A 243 -3.30 7.63 -8.41
C LYS A 243 -2.80 8.86 -9.19
N PRO A 244 -1.75 9.56 -8.68
CA PRO A 244 -1.07 10.61 -9.44
C PRO A 244 -0.60 10.12 -10.80
N GLN A 245 -0.51 11.03 -11.79
CA GLN A 245 -0.18 10.69 -13.18
C GLN A 245 1.14 9.91 -13.29
N PHE A 246 2.17 10.32 -12.56
CA PHE A 246 3.49 9.65 -12.57
C PHE A 246 3.47 8.22 -11.98
N LEU A 247 2.43 7.82 -11.24
CA LEU A 247 2.21 6.43 -10.80
C LEU A 247 1.29 5.63 -11.73
N ARG A 248 0.87 6.24 -12.85
CA ARG A 248 0.04 5.66 -13.91
C ARG A 248 0.74 5.66 -15.27
N ASP A 249 1.87 6.36 -15.42
CA ASP A 249 2.62 6.45 -16.66
C ASP A 249 3.53 5.23 -16.89
N PHE A 250 3.82 4.93 -18.15
CA PHE A 250 4.71 3.85 -18.57
C PHE A 250 6.17 4.27 -18.69
N GLU A 251 6.43 5.53 -18.98
CA GLU A 251 7.77 6.13 -19.06
C GLU A 251 8.17 6.82 -17.75
N THR A 252 7.51 6.47 -16.64
CA THR A 252 7.82 7.10 -15.36
C THR A 252 9.19 6.70 -14.86
N GLU A 253 10.01 7.71 -14.59
CA GLU A 253 11.29 7.57 -13.88
C GLU A 253 11.14 7.94 -12.40
N PHE A 254 9.90 8.13 -11.92
CA PHE A 254 9.66 8.51 -10.53
C PHE A 254 10.20 7.44 -9.57
N ASN A 255 11.04 7.87 -8.63
CA ASN A 255 11.48 7.09 -7.48
C ASN A 255 11.19 7.89 -6.21
N PRO A 256 10.35 7.38 -5.27
CA PRO A 256 10.02 8.11 -4.05
C PRO A 256 11.23 8.32 -3.12
N TYR A 257 12.34 7.60 -3.31
CA TYR A 257 13.56 7.75 -2.51
C TYR A 257 14.61 8.64 -3.18
N GLU A 258 14.27 9.30 -4.29
CA GLU A 258 15.12 10.26 -4.99
C GLU A 258 14.42 11.62 -5.07
N ILE A 259 15.20 12.70 -5.20
CA ILE A 259 14.64 14.03 -5.39
C ILE A 259 14.12 14.12 -6.82
N PRO A 260 12.82 14.40 -7.05
CA PRO A 260 12.29 14.46 -8.40
C PRO A 260 12.92 15.64 -9.17
N GLN A 261 13.50 15.37 -10.33
CA GLN A 261 14.12 16.41 -11.16
C GLN A 261 13.09 17.40 -11.74
N ASN A 262 11.86 16.93 -11.97
CA ASN A 262 10.74 17.72 -12.50
C ASN A 262 9.63 17.88 -11.44
N SER A 263 9.99 18.20 -10.20
CA SER A 263 8.98 18.47 -9.17
C SER A 263 8.24 19.77 -9.44
N ASN A 264 6.95 19.83 -9.06
CA ASN A 264 6.18 21.06 -9.00
C ASN A 264 5.77 21.29 -7.53
N PRO A 265 6.75 21.72 -6.70
CA PRO A 265 6.62 21.73 -5.25
C PRO A 265 5.56 22.74 -4.79
N VAL A 266 5.00 22.50 -3.60
CA VAL A 266 4.09 23.45 -2.95
C VAL A 266 4.77 24.01 -1.71
N THR A 267 4.79 25.35 -1.61
CA THR A 267 5.13 26.04 -0.36
C THR A 267 3.84 26.32 0.40
N LEU A 268 3.61 25.57 1.47
CA LEU A 268 2.44 25.66 2.33
C LEU A 268 2.76 26.46 3.59
N THR A 269 2.03 27.53 3.84
CA THR A 269 2.12 28.35 5.04
C THR A 269 0.81 28.26 5.83
N ILE A 270 0.92 27.89 7.10
CA ILE A 270 -0.21 27.76 8.01
C ILE A 270 0.03 28.66 9.20
N ARG A 271 -0.82 29.67 9.38
CA ARG A 271 -0.92 30.40 10.64
C ARG A 271 -1.94 29.71 11.53
N LEU A 272 -1.46 29.05 12.57
CA LEU A 272 -2.29 28.46 13.61
C LEU A 272 -2.63 29.52 14.67
N ILE A 273 -3.89 29.94 14.68
CA ILE A 273 -4.34 31.09 15.47
C ILE A 273 -4.74 30.62 16.87
N SER A 274 -5.67 29.67 16.96
CA SER A 274 -6.26 29.24 18.23
C SER A 274 -6.89 27.85 18.16
N GLY A 275 -7.24 27.30 19.32
CA GLY A 275 -8.12 26.14 19.46
C GLY A 275 -9.50 26.59 19.96
N VAL A 276 -10.51 25.76 19.72
CA VAL A 276 -11.90 25.96 20.16
C VAL A 276 -12.33 24.68 20.88
N GLN A 277 -12.73 24.80 22.15
CA GLN A 277 -13.30 23.72 22.97
C GLN A 277 -12.55 22.39 22.85
N LEU A 278 -11.23 22.41 23.06
CA LEU A 278 -10.43 21.19 22.97
C LEU A 278 -10.83 20.21 24.07
N PRO A 279 -10.77 18.89 23.81
CA PRO A 279 -11.15 17.90 24.80
C PRO A 279 -10.37 18.06 26.11
N PRO A 280 -11.02 17.84 27.26
CA PRO A 280 -10.32 17.76 28.54
C PRO A 280 -9.39 16.54 28.57
N SER A 281 -8.40 16.55 29.47
CA SER A 281 -7.53 15.41 29.66
C SER A 281 -8.27 14.24 30.32
N SER A 282 -7.85 13.01 30.03
CA SER A 282 -8.40 11.79 30.63
C SER A 282 -8.27 11.74 32.16
N HIS A 283 -7.34 12.53 32.72
CA HIS A 283 -7.10 12.63 34.15
C HIS A 283 -7.75 13.86 34.82
N SER A 284 -8.46 14.71 34.07
CA SER A 284 -9.15 15.88 34.64
C SER A 284 -10.40 16.25 33.84
N SER A 285 -11.54 16.32 34.50
CA SER A 285 -12.78 16.85 33.91
C SER A 285 -12.75 18.37 33.67
N SER A 286 -11.64 19.05 33.97
CA SER A 286 -11.51 20.51 33.82
C SER A 286 -10.79 20.87 32.51
N ASN A 287 -11.19 21.97 31.87
CA ASN A 287 -10.57 22.53 30.65
C ASN A 287 -9.18 23.18 30.91
N LYS A 288 -8.40 22.60 31.84
CA LYS A 288 -7.09 23.09 32.29
C LYS A 288 -5.93 22.27 31.71
N ALA A 289 -6.11 21.61 30.58
CA ALA A 289 -5.03 20.92 29.89
C ALA A 289 -3.94 21.92 29.42
N ASP A 290 -2.69 21.45 29.40
CA ASP A 290 -1.54 22.18 28.89
C ASP A 290 -1.36 21.81 27.42
N THR A 291 -1.97 22.59 26.54
CA THR A 291 -2.20 22.17 25.14
C THR A 291 -1.09 22.62 24.20
N LEU A 292 -0.70 21.73 23.29
CA LEU A 292 0.15 22.04 22.14
C LEU A 292 -0.44 21.42 20.88
N VAL A 293 -0.05 21.96 19.73
CA VAL A 293 -0.41 21.41 18.43
C VAL A 293 0.83 20.98 17.67
N ILE A 294 0.77 19.81 17.07
CA ILE A 294 1.78 19.27 16.17
C ILE A 294 1.20 19.26 14.76
N ILE A 295 1.96 19.74 13.79
CA ILE A 295 1.64 19.67 12.37
C ILE A 295 2.70 18.79 11.70
N GLU A 296 2.24 17.71 11.07
CA GLU A 296 3.08 16.66 10.48
C GLU A 296 2.75 16.52 8.99
N ILE A 297 3.78 16.42 8.16
CA ILE A 297 3.67 16.07 6.74
C ILE A 297 4.11 14.62 6.57
N PHE A 298 3.26 13.82 5.92
CA PHE A 298 3.53 12.45 5.53
C PHE A 298 3.50 12.36 4.01
N GLY A 299 4.44 11.67 3.40
CA GLY A 299 4.54 11.57 1.95
C GLY A 299 5.73 10.72 1.54
N VAL A 300 6.42 11.12 0.48
CA VAL A 300 7.76 10.62 0.19
C VAL A 300 8.72 10.96 1.34
N PRO A 301 9.78 10.17 1.59
CA PRO A 301 10.71 10.39 2.70
C PRO A 301 11.25 11.82 2.82
N TYR A 302 11.57 12.48 1.70
CA TYR A 302 12.09 13.86 1.70
C TYR A 302 11.08 14.92 2.13
N ASP A 303 9.78 14.65 1.99
CA ASP A 303 8.72 15.58 2.39
C ASP A 303 8.30 15.40 3.85
N GLN A 304 8.79 14.37 4.54
CA GLN A 304 8.40 14.10 5.92
C GLN A 304 8.94 15.17 6.85
N MET A 305 8.03 15.92 7.47
CA MET A 305 8.34 17.05 8.33
C MET A 305 7.43 17.05 9.55
N LYS A 306 7.92 17.55 10.69
CA LYS A 306 7.15 17.73 11.92
C LYS A 306 7.52 19.05 12.55
N GLN A 307 6.53 19.90 12.81
CA GLN A 307 6.68 21.14 13.55
C GLN A 307 5.62 21.19 14.66
N GLN A 308 5.90 21.90 15.74
CA GLN A 308 4.97 21.99 16.87
C GLN A 308 4.94 23.41 17.42
N THR A 309 3.82 23.76 18.07
CA THR A 309 3.67 25.03 18.75
C THR A 309 4.39 25.06 20.08
N ARG A 310 4.46 26.24 20.71
CA ARG A 310 4.61 26.32 22.17
C ARG A 310 3.39 25.73 22.88
N VAL A 311 3.55 25.48 24.18
CA VAL A 311 2.49 24.97 25.04
C VAL A 311 1.69 26.14 25.62
N ILE A 312 0.36 26.05 25.56
CA ILE A 312 -0.56 26.97 26.24
C ILE A 312 -1.09 26.28 27.50
N ARG A 313 -0.67 26.80 28.65
CA ARG A 313 -0.97 26.19 29.95
C ARG A 313 -2.38 26.48 30.41
N ARG A 314 -3.02 25.47 31.00
CA ARG A 314 -4.29 25.55 31.74
C ARG A 314 -5.43 26.24 30.97
N ASN A 315 -5.46 26.08 29.65
CA ASN A 315 -6.50 26.67 28.81
C ASN A 315 -6.75 25.79 27.58
N ALA A 316 -7.61 24.79 27.74
CA ALA A 316 -8.10 23.94 26.65
C ALA A 316 -9.36 24.52 25.97
N PHE A 317 -10.08 25.44 26.64
CA PHE A 317 -11.33 25.98 26.12
C PHE A 317 -11.12 26.90 24.92
N SER A 318 -10.08 27.74 24.96
CA SER A 318 -9.75 28.65 23.86
C SER A 318 -8.26 29.05 23.86
N PRO A 319 -7.33 28.09 23.67
CA PRO A 319 -5.91 28.41 23.59
C PRO A 319 -5.61 29.26 22.35
N ARG A 320 -4.62 30.15 22.45
CA ARG A 320 -4.17 31.00 21.34
C ARG A 320 -2.66 30.86 21.17
N TRP A 321 -2.25 30.27 20.05
CA TRP A 321 -0.84 30.11 19.70
C TRP A 321 -0.34 31.31 18.90
N ASN A 322 -1.06 31.68 17.85
CA ASN A 322 -0.67 32.70 16.86
C ASN A 322 0.72 32.44 16.25
N GLU A 323 0.98 31.18 15.89
CA GLU A 323 2.25 30.75 15.31
C GLU A 323 2.08 30.45 13.83
N THR A 324 3.14 30.66 13.05
CA THR A 324 3.14 30.42 11.60
C THR A 324 4.17 29.37 11.25
N PHE A 325 3.74 28.36 10.51
CA PHE A 325 4.54 27.23 10.05
C PHE A 325 4.64 27.26 8.54
N THR A 326 5.81 26.95 8.00
CA THR A 326 6.03 26.83 6.55
C THR A 326 6.62 25.48 6.22
N PHE A 327 6.05 24.83 5.22
CA PHE A 327 6.46 23.53 4.70
C PHE A 327 6.69 23.65 3.20
N VAL A 328 7.82 23.13 2.70
CA VAL A 328 8.10 23.01 1.27
C VAL A 328 7.97 21.54 0.92
N ILE A 329 6.96 21.21 0.11
CA ILE A 329 6.55 19.84 -0.17
C ILE A 329 6.84 19.56 -1.65
N GLN A 330 7.77 18.66 -1.93
CA GLN A 330 8.26 18.34 -3.28
C GLN A 330 7.24 17.54 -4.09
N VAL A 331 6.53 16.61 -3.45
CA VAL A 331 5.57 15.70 -4.11
C VAL A 331 4.20 15.84 -3.44
N PRO A 332 3.52 17.00 -3.61
CA PRO A 332 2.26 17.28 -2.93
C PRO A 332 1.14 16.29 -3.31
N GLU A 333 1.21 15.64 -4.48
CA GLU A 333 0.27 14.61 -4.92
C GLU A 333 0.25 13.34 -4.04
N LEU A 334 1.35 13.09 -3.31
CA LEU A 334 1.45 11.98 -2.37
C LEU A 334 1.38 12.42 -0.91
N ALA A 335 1.36 13.72 -0.64
CA ALA A 335 1.47 14.26 0.70
C ALA A 335 0.12 14.32 1.43
N LEU A 336 0.12 13.87 2.68
CA LEU A 336 -0.91 14.07 3.69
C LEU A 336 -0.38 15.05 4.74
N ILE A 337 -1.24 15.89 5.27
CA ILE A 337 -0.97 16.73 6.42
C ILE A 337 -1.83 16.28 7.59
N ARG A 338 -1.24 16.21 8.77
CA ARG A 338 -1.88 15.79 10.01
C ARG A 338 -1.69 16.86 11.08
N PHE A 339 -2.80 17.29 11.67
CA PHE A 339 -2.85 18.16 12.84
C PHE A 339 -3.13 17.28 14.05
N VAL A 340 -2.35 17.45 15.12
CA VAL A 340 -2.50 16.70 16.37
C VAL A 340 -2.56 17.69 17.51
N VAL A 341 -3.54 17.53 18.38
CA VAL A 341 -3.63 18.28 19.63
C VAL A 341 -3.23 17.33 20.75
N GLU A 342 -2.27 17.76 21.55
CA GLU A 342 -1.80 17.00 22.72
C GLU A 342 -1.90 17.84 23.99
N ASN A 343 -2.15 17.17 25.10
CA ASN A 343 -1.97 17.68 26.45
C ASN A 343 -0.57 17.28 26.92
N GLN A 344 0.30 18.26 27.15
CA GLN A 344 1.64 18.02 27.66
C GLN A 344 1.58 17.59 29.12
N ASN A 345 2.13 16.41 29.42
CA ASN A 345 2.33 15.96 30.78
C ASN A 345 3.79 15.54 30.97
N PHE A 346 4.50 16.27 31.85
CA PHE A 346 5.93 16.04 32.11
C PHE A 346 6.23 14.68 32.74
N LEU A 347 5.25 14.04 33.40
CA LEU A 347 5.47 12.79 34.15
C LEU A 347 5.13 11.54 33.35
N THR A 348 4.09 11.59 32.51
CA THR A 348 3.52 10.41 31.84
C THR A 348 3.65 10.44 30.31
N GLY A 349 4.29 11.48 29.77
CA GLY A 349 4.34 11.74 28.34
C GLY A 349 3.12 12.52 27.86
N ASN A 350 3.16 12.99 26.62
CA ASN A 350 2.06 13.75 26.06
C ASN A 350 0.83 12.85 25.85
N GLU A 351 -0.33 13.40 26.18
CA GLU A 351 -1.61 12.75 25.99
C GLU A 351 -2.28 13.25 24.72
N PHE A 352 -2.74 12.33 23.88
CA PHE A 352 -3.52 12.65 22.68
C PHE A 352 -4.89 13.20 23.04
N LEU A 353 -5.26 14.37 22.50
CA LEU A 353 -6.59 14.96 22.65
C LEU A 353 -7.44 14.82 21.39
N GLY A 354 -6.84 14.98 20.21
CA GLY A 354 -7.55 14.87 18.94
C GLY A 354 -6.63 15.07 17.74
N GLN A 355 -7.10 14.66 16.56
CA GLN A 355 -6.36 14.85 15.32
C GLN A 355 -7.27 15.18 14.13
N TYR A 356 -6.66 15.69 13.07
CA TYR A 356 -7.26 15.73 11.75
C TYR A 356 -6.20 15.47 10.68
N THR A 357 -6.51 14.63 9.71
CA THR A 357 -5.61 14.29 8.61
C THR A 357 -6.34 14.46 7.28
N LEU A 358 -5.66 15.00 6.27
CA LEU A 358 -6.18 15.12 4.90
C LEU A 358 -5.04 15.19 3.88
N PRO A 359 -5.28 14.90 2.60
CA PRO A 359 -4.32 15.19 1.55
C PRO A 359 -4.04 16.68 1.43
N VAL A 360 -2.78 17.04 1.20
CA VAL A 360 -2.34 18.44 1.09
C VAL A 360 -3.10 19.18 0.00
N LEU A 361 -3.34 18.52 -1.14
CA LEU A 361 -4.07 19.11 -2.27
C LEU A 361 -5.57 19.30 -2.02
N CYS A 362 -6.13 18.71 -0.95
CA CYS A 362 -7.52 18.95 -0.53
C CYS A 362 -7.65 20.16 0.41
N MET A 363 -6.55 20.79 0.82
CA MET A 363 -6.59 21.96 1.70
C MET A 363 -7.14 23.19 0.96
N SER A 364 -8.14 23.83 1.58
CA SER A 364 -8.65 25.12 1.12
C SER A 364 -7.89 26.30 1.73
N LYS A 365 -7.59 27.32 0.92
CA LYS A 365 -6.95 28.57 1.38
C LYS A 365 -7.88 29.42 2.27
N GLY A 366 -7.29 30.40 2.96
CA GLY A 366 -7.97 31.39 3.78
C GLY A 366 -8.18 30.94 5.22
N TYR A 367 -9.08 31.62 5.94
CA TYR A 367 -9.47 31.24 7.29
C TYR A 367 -10.30 29.96 7.28
N ARG A 368 -9.89 28.96 8.07
CA ARG A 368 -10.54 27.65 8.15
C ARG A 368 -10.60 27.15 9.59
N HIS A 369 -11.62 26.35 9.86
CA HIS A 369 -11.64 25.47 11.03
C HIS A 369 -11.16 24.08 10.61
N VAL A 370 -10.23 23.54 11.38
CA VAL A 370 -9.78 22.15 11.28
C VAL A 370 -10.55 21.36 12.35
N PRO A 371 -11.54 20.54 11.97
CA PRO A 371 -12.33 19.75 12.92
C PRO A 371 -11.45 18.66 13.56
N LEU A 372 -11.67 18.34 14.83
CA LEU A 372 -10.89 17.31 15.51
C LEU A 372 -11.66 15.99 15.64
N PHE A 373 -10.92 14.89 15.55
CA PHE A 373 -11.42 13.54 15.73
C PHE A 373 -10.69 12.82 16.86
N SER A 374 -11.41 11.95 17.55
CA SER A 374 -10.87 11.10 18.60
C SER A 374 -9.92 10.05 18.04
N LYS A 375 -9.22 9.34 18.92
CA LYS A 375 -8.36 8.21 18.52
C LYS A 375 -9.10 7.11 17.75
N PHE A 376 -10.42 7.02 17.91
CA PHE A 376 -11.28 6.05 17.22
C PHE A 376 -11.94 6.61 15.96
N GLY A 377 -11.56 7.82 15.51
CA GLY A 377 -12.13 8.46 14.33
C GLY A 377 -13.55 9.02 14.55
N GLN A 378 -13.96 9.26 15.79
CA GLN A 378 -15.24 9.90 16.09
C GLN A 378 -15.08 11.42 16.10
N SER A 379 -16.07 12.14 15.54
CA SER A 379 -16.07 13.61 15.57
C SER A 379 -16.07 14.11 17.02
N LEU A 380 -15.23 15.12 17.30
CA LEU A 380 -15.15 15.80 18.58
C LEU A 380 -15.82 17.18 18.54
N GLU A 381 -16.71 17.42 17.57
CA GLU A 381 -17.44 18.69 17.46
C GLU A 381 -18.02 19.15 18.82
N PRO A 382 -17.87 20.45 19.18
CA PRO A 382 -17.36 21.55 18.35
C PRO A 382 -15.82 21.73 18.38
N ALA A 383 -15.06 20.77 18.91
CA ALA A 383 -13.60 20.88 19.04
C ALA A 383 -12.90 21.08 17.70
N SER A 384 -12.15 22.17 17.56
CA SER A 384 -11.46 22.51 16.31
C SER A 384 -10.24 23.40 16.51
N LEU A 385 -9.38 23.49 15.49
CA LEU A 385 -8.33 24.49 15.38
C LEU A 385 -8.73 25.57 14.39
N PHE A 386 -8.51 26.84 14.72
CA PHE A 386 -8.71 27.96 13.82
C PHE A 386 -7.38 28.34 13.17
N THR A 387 -7.34 28.30 11.84
CA THR A 387 -6.12 28.49 11.04
C THR A 387 -6.36 29.49 9.90
N TYR A 388 -5.28 30.11 9.45
CA TYR A 388 -5.23 30.76 8.14
C TYR A 388 -4.24 30.00 7.25
N ILE A 389 -4.72 29.50 6.12
CA ILE A 389 -3.96 28.63 5.21
C ILE A 389 -3.64 29.41 3.93
N TRP A 390 -2.38 29.38 3.52
CA TRP A 390 -1.92 29.91 2.24
C TRP A 390 -0.94 28.94 1.60
N TYR A 391 -0.98 28.83 0.28
CA TYR A 391 0.04 28.08 -0.45
C TYR A 391 0.27 28.63 -1.84
N VAL A 392 1.52 28.49 -2.30
CA VAL A 392 1.95 28.83 -3.66
C VAL A 392 2.51 27.56 -4.30
N ARG A 393 2.16 27.37 -5.57
CA ARG A 393 2.62 26.29 -6.43
C ARG A 393 3.26 26.90 -7.65
#